data_AF-A0A3D1TPM1-F1
#
_entry.id   AF-A0A3D1TPM1-F1
#
_cell.length_a   1.000
_cell.length_b   1.000
_cell.length_c   1.000
_cell.angle_alpha   90.00
_cell.angle_beta   90.00
_cell.angle_gamma   90.00
#
_symmetry.space_group_name_H-M   'P 1'
#
loop_
_entity.id
_entity.type
_entity.pdbx_description
1 polymer ?
#
loop_
_entity_poly.entity_id
_entity_poly.type
_entity_poly.pdbx_seq_one_letter_code
_entity_poly.pdbx_strand_id
1 'polypeptide(L)'
;MYNHAQFQQAVDGQDYAALQDAIRDLSKKDALDHLTALFPQKARQWFARNLSHLMDLDPYMLGKILQHSDPTANKAIRNIERSAA
;
A
#
# COMPACT_ATOMS: atom_id res chain seq x y z
N MET A 1 -7.05 1.40 18.91
CA MET A 1 -6.63 0.06 18.43
C MET A 1 -7.22 -0.10 17.03
N TYR A 2 -6.42 0.07 15.98
CA TYR A 2 -6.90 -0.18 14.62
C TYR A 2 -6.97 -1.70 14.41
N ASN A 3 -8.16 -2.20 14.07
CA ASN A 3 -8.40 -3.64 13.94
C ASN A 3 -7.85 -4.12 12.60
N HIS A 4 -7.00 -5.14 12.62
CA HIS A 4 -6.50 -5.83 11.44
C HIS A 4 -7.63 -6.23 10.46
N ALA A 5 -8.82 -6.55 10.99
CA ALA A 5 -10.01 -6.86 10.23
C ALA A 5 -10.55 -5.69 9.36
N GLN A 6 -10.44 -4.43 9.82
CA GLN A 6 -10.86 -3.27 9.02
C GLN A 6 -9.96 -3.09 7.80
N PHE A 7 -8.66 -3.32 7.97
CA PHE A 7 -7.71 -3.26 6.87
C PHE A 7 -7.95 -4.36 5.84
N GLN A 8 -8.23 -5.59 6.31
CA GLN A 8 -8.55 -6.71 5.42
C GLN A 8 -9.83 -6.42 4.62
N GLN A 9 -10.89 -5.92 5.26
CA GLN A 9 -12.12 -5.52 4.58
C GLN A 9 -11.91 -4.41 3.55
N ALA A 10 -11.05 -3.43 3.84
CA ALA A 10 -10.69 -2.38 2.90
C ALA A 10 -9.97 -2.96 1.67
N VAL A 11 -9.05 -3.91 1.87
CA VAL A 11 -8.37 -4.59 0.77
C VAL A 11 -9.33 -5.46 -0.05
N ASP A 12 -10.21 -6.22 0.61
CA ASP A 12 -11.19 -7.10 -0.03
C ASP A 12 -12.26 -6.31 -0.79
N GLY A 13 -12.67 -5.15 -0.26
CA GLY A 13 -13.57 -4.20 -0.91
C GLY A 13 -12.91 -3.27 -1.93
N GLN A 14 -11.59 -3.39 -2.13
CA GLN A 14 -10.77 -2.50 -2.95
C GLN A 14 -10.86 -1.01 -2.54
N ASP A 15 -11.21 -0.75 -1.28
CA ASP A 15 -11.24 0.58 -0.68
C ASP A 15 -9.85 1.00 -0.18
N TYR A 16 -9.00 1.29 -1.16
CA TYR A 16 -7.63 1.74 -0.91
C TYR A 16 -7.56 3.17 -0.36
N ALA A 17 -8.65 3.95 -0.45
CA ALA A 17 -8.73 5.28 0.14
C ALA A 17 -8.85 5.18 1.67
N ALA A 18 -9.77 4.32 2.15
CA ALA A 18 -9.89 4.02 3.58
C ALA A 18 -8.58 3.40 4.14
N LEU A 19 -7.88 2.58 3.34
CA LEU A 19 -6.58 2.04 3.71
C LEU A 19 -5.53 3.15 3.90
N GLN A 20 -5.46 4.12 2.99
CA GLN A 20 -4.52 5.25 3.10
C GLN A 20 -4.81 6.12 4.32
N ASP A 21 -6.08 6.48 4.56
CA ASP A 21 -6.47 7.28 5.72
C ASP A 21 -6.12 6.57 7.03
N ALA A 22 -6.43 5.28 7.13
CA ALA A 22 -6.09 4.48 8.30
C ALA A 22 -4.56 4.33 8.49
N ILE A 23 -3.77 4.36 7.42
CA ILE A 23 -2.30 4.34 7.50
C ILE A 23 -1.73 5.71 7.88
N ARG A 24 -2.32 6.82 7.42
CA ARG A 24 -1.87 8.19 7.73
C ARG A 24 -1.90 8.49 9.22
N ASP A 25 -2.89 7.94 9.93
CA ASP A 25 -3.03 8.11 11.38
C ASP A 25 -2.08 7.22 12.20
N LEU A 26 -1.39 6.27 11.57
CA LEU A 26 -0.47 5.35 12.24
C LEU A 26 0.97 5.84 12.25
N SER A 27 1.72 5.36 13.24
CA SER A 27 3.17 5.56 13.22
C SER A 27 3.77 4.82 12.02
N LYS A 28 4.88 5.34 11.47
CA LYS A 28 5.60 4.70 10.36
C LYS A 28 5.89 3.22 10.64
N LYS A 29 6.20 2.87 11.89
CA LYS A 29 6.49 1.49 12.28
C LYS A 29 5.25 0.61 12.15
N ASP A 30 4.12 1.05 12.70
CA ASP A 30 2.87 0.31 12.70
C ASP A 30 2.29 0.20 11.28
N ALA A 31 2.34 1.30 10.51
CA ALA A 31 1.97 1.31 9.10
C ALA A 31 2.69 0.20 8.30
N LEU A 32 4.01 0.06 8.51
CA LEU A 32 4.80 -0.96 7.83
C LEU A 32 4.47 -2.36 8.31
N ASP A 33 4.23 -2.55 9.60
CA ASP A 33 3.83 -3.85 10.15
C ASP A 33 2.46 -4.28 9.60
N HIS A 34 1.48 -3.36 9.54
CA HIS A 34 0.17 -3.61 8.95
C HIS A 34 0.23 -3.90 7.44
N LEU A 35 0.96 -3.08 6.67
CA LEU A 35 1.11 -3.29 5.23
C LEU A 35 1.82 -4.62 4.90
N THR A 36 2.83 -4.98 5.67
CA THR A 36 3.55 -6.26 5.46
C THR A 36 2.67 -7.46 5.83
N ALA A 37 1.80 -7.32 6.83
CA ALA A 37 0.85 -8.36 7.21
C ALA A 37 -0.25 -8.56 6.15
N LEU A 38 -0.76 -7.48 5.55
CA LEU A 38 -1.80 -7.54 4.51
C LEU A 38 -1.26 -7.99 3.16
N PHE A 39 -0.02 -7.64 2.84
CA PHE A 39 0.63 -7.95 1.57
C PHE A 39 1.95 -8.69 1.80
N PRO A 40 1.89 -9.95 2.28
CA PRO A 40 3.09 -10.74 2.61
C PRO A 40 4.00 -11.01 1.40
N GLN A 41 3.47 -10.87 0.19
CA GLN A 41 4.23 -10.96 -1.05
C GLN A 41 5.21 -9.80 -1.25
N LYS A 42 5.09 -8.70 -0.48
CA LYS A 42 5.98 -7.54 -0.59
C LYS A 42 6.85 -7.40 0.65
N ALA A 43 8.13 -7.06 0.43
CA ALA A 43 9.07 -6.91 1.53
C ALA A 43 8.76 -5.66 2.37
N ARG A 44 8.88 -5.76 3.70
CA ARG A 44 8.77 -4.61 4.62
C ARG A 44 9.67 -3.44 4.21
N GLN A 45 10.90 -3.73 3.78
CA GLN A 45 11.85 -2.71 3.34
C GLN A 45 11.38 -1.98 2.07
N TRP A 46 10.63 -2.65 1.19
CA TRP A 46 10.03 -2.03 0.02
C TRP A 46 8.97 -1.01 0.43
N PHE A 47 8.07 -1.39 1.35
CA PHE A 47 7.11 -0.44 1.92
C PHE A 47 7.83 0.73 2.60
N ALA A 48 8.89 0.49 3.36
CA ALA A 48 9.63 1.54 4.06
C ALA A 48 10.24 2.58 3.12
N ARG A 49 10.67 2.16 1.92
CA ARG A 49 11.24 3.03 0.88
C ARG A 49 10.16 3.78 0.09
N ASN A 50 9.01 3.15 -0.13
CA ASN A 50 7.96 3.68 -0.99
C ASN A 50 6.77 4.27 -0.22
N LEU A 51 6.76 4.23 1.11
CA LEU A 51 5.60 4.61 1.92
C LEU A 51 5.05 6.00 1.57
N SER A 52 5.92 7.01 1.46
CA SER A 52 5.49 8.36 1.08
C SER A 52 4.80 8.36 -0.28
N HIS A 53 5.41 7.69 -1.27
CA HIS A 53 4.84 7.58 -2.61
C HIS A 53 3.51 6.82 -2.60
N LEU A 54 3.38 5.75 -1.82
CA LEU A 54 2.14 5.00 -1.66
C LEU A 54 1.01 5.82 -1.02
N MET A 55 1.34 6.79 -0.16
CA MET A 55 0.34 7.69 0.45
C MET A 55 -0.08 8.83 -0.49
N ASP A 56 0.79 9.23 -1.42
CA ASP A 56 0.51 10.29 -2.40
C ASP A 56 -0.15 9.77 -3.68
N LEU A 57 -0.18 8.45 -3.88
CA LEU A 57 -0.83 7.82 -5.02
C LEU A 57 -2.36 7.88 -4.91
N ASP A 58 -3.01 7.95 -6.06
CA ASP A 58 -4.45 7.72 -6.16
C ASP A 58 -4.81 6.32 -5.63
N PRO A 59 -5.89 6.17 -4.84
CA PRO A 59 -6.35 4.88 -4.30
C PRO A 59 -6.45 3.76 -5.34
N TYR A 60 -6.91 4.07 -6.56
CA TYR A 60 -6.99 3.10 -7.65
C TYR A 60 -5.60 2.61 -8.10
N MET A 61 -4.64 3.53 -8.21
CA MET A 61 -3.25 3.21 -8.56
C MET A 61 -2.57 2.44 -7.43
N LEU A 62 -2.82 2.82 -6.17
CA LEU A 62 -2.34 2.09 -5.01
C LEU A 62 -2.80 0.63 -5.05
N GLY A 63 -4.09 0.40 -5.33
CA GLY A 63 -4.64 -0.94 -5.49
C GLY A 63 -3.92 -1.75 -6.56
N LYS A 64 -3.65 -1.16 -7.74
CA LYS A 64 -2.90 -1.83 -8.80
C LYS A 64 -1.49 -2.22 -8.37
N ILE A 65 -0.78 -1.35 -7.63
CA ILE A 65 0.58 -1.65 -7.15
C ILE A 65 0.56 -2.76 -6.10
N LEU A 66 -0.36 -2.68 -5.15
CA LEU A 66 -0.47 -3.61 -4.03
C LEU A 66 -0.89 -5.01 -4.51
N GLN A 67 -1.84 -5.09 -5.45
CA GLN A 67 -2.27 -6.35 -6.06
C GLN A 67 -1.28 -6.90 -7.10
N HIS A 68 -0.27 -6.12 -7.52
CA HIS A 68 0.69 -6.60 -8.50
C HIS A 68 1.49 -7.78 -7.96
N SER A 69 1.52 -8.88 -8.73
CA SER A 69 2.21 -10.13 -8.39
C SER A 69 3.72 -9.96 -8.23
N ASP A 70 4.31 -8.90 -8.77
CA ASP A 70 5.72 -8.61 -8.54
C ASP A 70 5.94 -8.22 -7.06
N PRO A 71 6.78 -8.96 -6.33
CA PRO A 71 7.00 -8.76 -4.89
C PRO A 71 7.64 -7.39 -4.58
N THR A 72 8.28 -6.79 -5.58
CA THR A 72 8.87 -5.45 -5.48
C THR A 72 8.00 -4.38 -6.12
N ALA A 73 6.92 -4.74 -6.83
CA ALA A 73 6.07 -3.83 -7.60
C ALA A 73 6.82 -2.80 -8.47
N ASN A 74 8.12 -2.98 -8.73
CA ASN A 74 8.99 -1.97 -9.32
C ASN A 74 8.55 -1.65 -10.75
N LYS A 75 8.07 -2.68 -11.47
CA LYS A 75 7.50 -2.53 -12.80
C LYS A 75 6.20 -1.72 -12.78
N ALA A 76 5.34 -1.93 -11.79
CA ALA A 76 4.11 -1.16 -11.65
C ALA A 76 4.40 0.31 -11.34
N ILE A 77 5.31 0.59 -10.39
CA ILE A 77 5.73 1.97 -10.08
C ILE A 77 6.31 2.66 -11.32
N ARG A 78 7.28 2.04 -12.01
CA ARG A 78 7.89 2.63 -13.23
C ARG A 78 6.87 2.92 -14.33
N ASN A 79 5.87 2.06 -14.49
CA ASN A 79 4.83 2.28 -15.48
C ASN A 79 3.93 3.46 -15.11
N ILE A 80 3.64 3.65 -13.82
CA ILE A 80 2.87 4.79 -13.32
C ILE A 80 3.68 6.08 -13.45
N GLU A 81 4.94 6.09 -13.03
CA GLU A 81 5.86 7.22 -13.21
C GLU A 81 5.97 7.65 -14.67
N ARG A 82 6.05 6.68 -15.60
CA ARG A 82 6.07 6.97 -17.03
C ARG A 82 4.74 7.52 -17.56
N SER A 83 3.62 7.10 -16.98
CA SER A 83 2.27 7.53 -17.44
C SER A 83 1.86 8.88 -16.87
N ALA A 84 2.54 9.37 -15.84
CA ALA A 84 2.30 10.66 -15.19
C ALA A 84 3.18 11.80 -15.75
N ALA A 85 4.03 11.52 -16.75
CA ALA A 85 4.92 12.47 -17.43
C ALA A 85 4.44 12.74 -18.86
#